data_AF-A0A963RGP0-F1
#
_entry.id   AF-A0A963RGP0-F1
#
_cell.length_a   1.000
_cell.length_b   1.000
_cell.length_c   1.000
_cell.angle_alpha   90.00
_cell.angle_beta   90.00
_cell.angle_gamma   90.00
#
_symmetry.space_group_name_H-M   'P 1'
#
loop_
_entity.id
_entity.type
_entity.pdbx_description
1 polymer ?
#
loop_
_entity_poly.entity_id
_entity_poly.type
_entity_poly.pdbx_seq_one_letter_code
_entity_poly.pdbx_strand_id
1 'polypeptide(L)' 'LYKVLGLPVVPVAVDSGPLYHRWIKRSGTVTYRVGETIPTGLARAEVEARLAAAIRPVARSS' A
#
# COMPACT_ATOMS: atom_id res chain seq x y z
N LEU A 1 8.75 -8.52 -8.89
CA LEU A 1 9.42 -7.77 -9.97
C LEU A 1 10.52 -6.82 -9.46
N TYR A 2 10.26 -5.88 -8.54
CA TYR A 2 11.24 -4.86 -8.10
C TYR A 2 12.44 -5.33 -7.25
N LYS A 3 12.39 -6.54 -6.67
CA LYS A 3 13.42 -7.01 -5.72
C LYS A 3 14.79 -7.23 -6.36
N VAL A 4 14.84 -7.49 -7.67
CA VAL A 4 16.08 -7.82 -8.40
C VAL A 4 16.87 -6.58 -8.78
N LEU A 5 16.23 -5.42 -8.89
CA LEU A 5 16.86 -4.16 -9.31
C LEU A 5 17.40 -3.32 -8.16
N GLY A 6 17.23 -3.77 -6.90
CA GLY A 6 17.74 -3.05 -5.73
C GLY A 6 17.25 -1.61 -5.64
N LEU A 7 15.98 -1.36 -6.01
CA LEU A 7 15.40 -0.02 -6.03
C LEU A 7 14.62 0.27 -4.74
N PRO A 8 14.64 1.53 -4.25
CA PRO A 8 13.84 1.92 -3.10
C PRO A 8 12.35 1.74 -3.39
N VAL A 9 11.59 1.37 -2.38
CA VAL A 9 10.16 1.05 -2.51
C VAL A 9 9.35 2.03 -1.69
N VAL A 10 8.33 2.63 -2.31
CA VAL A 10 7.38 3.50 -1.62
C VAL A 10 6.05 2.75 -1.43
N PRO A 11 5.62 2.46 -0.19
CA PRO A 11 4.33 1.82 0.05
C PRO A 11 3.18 2.79 -0.19
N VAL A 12 2.13 2.32 -0.85
CA VAL A 12 0.88 3.06 -1.05
C VAL A 12 -0.30 2.20 -0.61
N ALA A 13 -1.05 2.66 0.38
CA ALA A 13 -2.29 2.03 0.84
C ALA A 13 -3.50 2.70 0.15
N VAL A 14 -4.50 1.90 -0.20
CA VAL A 14 -5.70 2.34 -0.92
C VAL A 14 -6.94 1.59 -0.40
N ASP A 15 -8.07 2.29 -0.28
CA ASP A 15 -9.36 1.75 0.20
C ASP A 15 -10.42 1.63 -0.91
N SER A 16 -10.00 1.43 -2.16
CA SER A 16 -10.91 1.31 -3.31
C SER A 16 -11.71 -0.01 -3.33
N GLY A 17 -11.31 -1.01 -2.53
CA GLY A 17 -11.93 -2.34 -2.48
C GLY A 17 -13.46 -2.33 -2.31
N PRO A 18 -14.03 -1.61 -1.32
CA PRO A 18 -15.48 -1.48 -1.15
C PRO A 18 -16.22 -0.79 -2.31
N LEU A 19 -15.52 0.05 -3.08
CA LEU A 19 -16.09 0.70 -4.26
C LEU A 19 -16.06 -0.20 -5.51
N TYR A 20 -15.38 -1.35 -5.41
CA TYR A 20 -15.22 -2.32 -6.49
C TYR A 20 -15.99 -3.60 -6.18
N HIS A 21 -17.20 -3.75 -6.73
CA HIS A 21 -17.84 -5.05 -6.86
C HIS A 21 -17.63 -5.57 -8.27
N ARG A 22 -17.33 -6.87 -8.41
CA ARG A 22 -16.90 -7.61 -9.62
C ARG A 22 -17.31 -7.09 -11.00
N TRP A 23 -18.49 -6.47 -11.15
CA TRP A 23 -19.00 -5.94 -12.42
C TRP A 23 -19.46 -4.48 -12.38
N ILE A 24 -19.54 -3.85 -11.19
CA ILE A 24 -20.08 -2.51 -11.00
C ILE A 24 -19.13 -1.71 -10.11
N LYS A 25 -18.52 -0.67 -10.69
CA LYS A 25 -17.87 0.39 -9.93
C LYS A 25 -18.95 1.28 -9.31
N ARG A 26 -18.94 1.39 -7.99
CA ARG A 26 -19.76 2.41 -7.30
C ARG A 26 -19.00 3.73 -7.28
N SER A 27 -19.72 4.84 -7.42
CA SER A 27 -19.15 6.17 -7.16
C SER A 27 -18.82 6.30 -5.67
N GLY A 28 -17.70 6.96 -5.37
CA GLY A 28 -17.23 7.18 -4.00
C GLY A 28 -15.81 7.67 -3.96
N THR A 29 -15.37 8.08 -2.78
CA THR A 29 -14.01 8.58 -2.54
C THR A 29 -13.05 7.43 -2.31
N VAL A 30 -11.94 7.43 -3.04
CA VAL A 30 -10.79 6.55 -2.77
C VAL A 30 -9.72 7.35 -2.05
N THR A 31 -9.34 6.89 -0.88
CA THR A 31 -8.25 7.43 -0.07
C THR A 31 -6.95 6.74 -0.44
N TYR A 32 -5.96 7.53 -0.83
CA TYR A 32 -4.58 7.06 -1.00
C TYR A 32 -3.74 7.55 0.17
N ARG A 33 -2.95 6.65 0.76
CA ARG A 33 -1.95 6.99 1.76
C ARG A 33 -0.59 6.54 1.27
N VAL A 34 0.31 7.50 1.11
CA VAL A 34 1.70 7.25 0.74
C VAL A 34 2.52 7.16 2.01
N GLY A 35 3.19 6.02 2.24
CA GLY A 35 4.07 5.83 3.37
C GLY A 35 5.51 6.22 3.06
N GLU A 36 6.38 6.07 4.04
CA GLU A 36 7.79 6.41 3.91
C GLU A 36 8.53 5.48 2.94
N THR A 37 9.50 6.05 2.23
CA THR A 37 10.38 5.29 1.34
C THR A 37 11.17 4.25 2.14
N ILE A 38 11.02 2.98 1.76
CA ILE A 38 11.80 1.88 2.30
C ILE A 38 13.13 1.83 1.52
N PRO A 39 14.28 2.01 2.19
CA PRO A 39 15.59 2.00 1.55
C PRO A 39 15.96 0.59 1.06
N THR A 40 16.96 0.55 0.20
CA THR A 40 17.46 -0.69 -0.42
C THR A 40 18.46 -1.39 0.50
N GLY A 41 18.71 -2.67 0.26
CA GLY A 41 19.68 -3.45 1.05
C GLY A 41 19.17 -3.99 2.39
N LEU A 42 17.91 -3.72 2.75
CA LEU A 42 17.29 -4.29 3.95
C LEU A 42 16.98 -5.78 3.79
N ALA A 43 17.04 -6.52 4.90
CA ALA A 43 16.60 -7.90 4.95
C ALA A 43 15.11 -8.02 4.58
N ARG A 44 14.75 -9.12 3.88
CA ARG A 44 13.37 -9.38 3.42
C ARG A 44 12.33 -9.16 4.53
N ALA A 45 12.56 -9.75 5.70
CA ALA A 45 11.62 -9.72 6.81
C ALA A 45 11.36 -8.30 7.30
N GLU A 46 12.38 -7.44 7.33
CA GLU A 46 12.20 -6.06 7.74
C GLU A 46 11.41 -5.25 6.69
N VAL A 47 11.65 -5.50 5.40
CA VAL A 47 10.87 -4.87 4.33
C VAL A 47 9.41 -5.28 4.46
N GLU A 48 9.12 -6.56 4.68
CA GLU A 48 7.76 -7.06 4.87
C GLU A 48 7.08 -6.45 6.09
N ALA A 49 7.79 -6.34 7.22
CA ALA A 49 7.26 -5.71 8.43
C ALA A 49 6.91 -4.23 8.22
N ARG A 50 7.80 -3.46 7.58
CA ARG A 50 7.56 -2.05 7.25
C ARG A 50 6.39 -1.89 6.27
N LEU A 51 6.31 -2.75 5.25
CA LEU A 51 5.19 -2.77 4.31
C LEU A 51 3.86 -3.10 5.01
N ALA A 52 3.85 -4.13 5.87
CA ALA A 52 2.65 -4.52 6.61
C ALA A 52 2.17 -3.39 7.55
N ALA A 53 3.09 -2.64 8.16
CA ALA A 53 2.75 -1.47 8.96
C ALA A 53 2.16 -0.33 8.11
N ALA A 54 2.75 -0.04 6.95
CA ALA A 54 2.29 1.04 6.06
C ALA A 54 0.97 0.73 5.36
N ILE A 55 0.67 -0.54 5.09
CA ILE A 55 -0.54 -1.00 4.38
C ILE A 55 -1.74 -1.17 5.33
N ARG A 56 -1.56 -1.02 6.65
CA ARG A 56 -2.67 -1.13 7.61
C ARG A 56 -3.89 -0.30 7.15
N PRO A 57 -5.10 -0.86 7.25
CA PRO A 57 -6.29 -0.28 6.66
C PRO A 57 -6.52 1.13 7.17
N VAL A 58 -6.72 2.06 6.23
CA VAL A 58 -7.20 3.40 6.56
C VAL A 58 -8.60 3.27 7.15
N ALA A 59 -8.72 3.55 8.45
CA ALA A 59 -10.03 3.75 9.05
C ALA A 59 -10.68 4.96 8.39
N ARG A 60 -11.94 4.82 7.94
CA ARG A 60 -12.71 5.94 7.38
C ARG A 60 -12.81 7.03 8.45
N SER A 61 -12.23 8.20 8.18
CA SER A 61 -12.55 9.41 8.93
C SER A 61 -14.05 9.67 8.75
N SER A 62 -14.79 9.57 9.84
CA SER A 62 -16.23 9.86 9.92
C SER A 62 -16.46 11.37 9.87
#